data_AF-A0A9W8GXK0-F1
#
_entry.id   AF-A0A9W8GXK0-F1
#
_cell.length_a   1.000
_cell.length_b   1.000
_cell.length_c   1.000
_cell.angle_alpha   90.00
_cell.angle_beta   90.00
_cell.angle_gamma   90.00
#
_symmetry.space_group_name_H-M   'P 1'
#
loop_
_entity.id
_entity.type
_entity.pdbx_description
1 polymer ?
#
loop_
_entity_poly.entity_id
_entity_poly.type
_entity_poly.pdbx_seq_one_letter_code
_entity_poly.pdbx_strand_id
1 'polypeptide(L)'
;MTAEDVEWMLAQMDQDPEEDQEDEEMEVQQNAENHAATGDLSKDERIVQFKDMLHDIGVNPFGTWETQISSYENDPRFALISAQVERREIFDLVCKETAKKPRKNTLHPFDQLLYEKVTKKKTSFARFCQKNLKDPRFTTIKTSREREKLFDKHLESILQ
;
A
#
# COMPACT_ATOMS: atom_id res chain seq x y z
N MET A 1 -39.51 32.46 6.15
CA MET A 1 -39.79 31.02 6.05
C MET A 1 -41.14 30.91 5.37
N THR A 2 -41.13 30.77 4.04
CA THR A 2 -42.36 30.61 3.25
C THR A 2 -42.76 29.14 3.25
N ALA A 3 -44.00 28.83 2.91
CA ALA A 3 -44.50 27.45 2.86
C ALA A 3 -43.67 26.56 1.90
N GLU A 4 -43.00 27.17 0.93
CA GLU A 4 -42.11 26.51 -0.03
C GLU A 4 -40.82 25.97 0.62
N ASP A 5 -40.34 26.61 1.70
CA ASP A 5 -39.14 26.16 2.44
C ASP A 5 -39.42 24.86 3.23
N VAL A 6 -40.66 24.61 3.64
CA VAL A 6 -41.06 23.42 4.41
C VAL A 6 -41.28 22.23 3.48
N GLU A 7 -41.80 22.48 2.28
CA GLU A 7 -42.06 21.45 1.27
C GLU A 7 -40.76 20.88 0.68
N TRP A 8 -39.76 21.75 0.45
CA TRP A 8 -38.44 21.33 -0.02
C TRP A 8 -37.68 20.46 1.00
N MET A 9 -37.87 20.71 2.30
CA MET A 9 -37.27 19.89 3.37
C MET A 9 -37.95 18.53 3.56
N LEU A 10 -39.25 18.43 3.28
CA LEU A 10 -39.99 17.15 3.33
C LEU A 10 -39.69 16.26 2.13
N ALA A 11 -39.49 16.84 0.93
CA ALA A 11 -39.11 16.10 -0.27
C ALA A 11 -37.68 15.53 -0.22
N GLN A 12 -36.81 16.06 0.66
CA GLN A 12 -35.44 15.59 0.83
C GLN A 12 -35.33 14.37 1.77
N MET A 13 -36.40 14.04 2.51
CA MET A 13 -36.46 12.87 3.40
C MET A 13 -37.20 11.67 2.78
N ASP A 14 -37.83 11.83 1.62
CA ASP A 14 -38.54 10.78 0.87
C ASP A 14 -37.70 10.26 -0.31
N GLN A 15 -36.37 10.45 -0.26
CA GLN A 15 -35.47 9.78 -1.18
C GLN A 15 -35.09 8.44 -0.56
N ASP A 16 -35.95 7.49 -0.88
CA ASP A 16 -35.89 6.10 -0.48
C ASP A 16 -34.51 5.47 -0.75
N PRO A 17 -33.84 4.88 0.25
CA PRO A 17 -32.57 4.16 0.07
C PRO A 17 -32.73 2.74 -0.53
N GLU A 18 -33.92 2.35 -1.01
CA GLU A 18 -34.16 1.00 -1.57
C GLU A 18 -33.50 0.77 -2.95
N GLU A 19 -33.23 1.82 -3.76
CA GLU A 19 -32.59 1.64 -5.10
C GLU A 19 -31.14 1.10 -5.02
N ASP A 20 -30.37 1.45 -3.97
CA ASP A 20 -29.00 0.93 -3.79
C ASP A 20 -28.99 -0.53 -3.32
N GLN A 21 -30.06 -1.00 -2.64
CA GLN A 21 -30.17 -2.38 -2.15
C GLN A 21 -30.68 -3.34 -3.22
N GLU A 22 -31.60 -2.92 -4.09
CA GLU A 22 -32.18 -3.74 -5.16
C GLU A 22 -31.18 -4.04 -6.29
N ASP A 23 -30.30 -3.09 -6.62
CA ASP A 23 -29.17 -3.32 -7.54
C ASP A 23 -28.13 -4.28 -6.91
N GLU A 24 -27.92 -4.17 -5.59
CA GLU A 24 -27.00 -5.04 -4.85
C GLU A 24 -27.46 -6.49 -4.90
N GLU A 25 -28.75 -6.76 -4.62
CA GLU A 25 -29.31 -8.12 -4.59
C GLU A 25 -29.37 -8.80 -5.97
N MET A 26 -29.64 -8.05 -7.04
CA MET A 26 -29.61 -8.58 -8.41
C MET A 26 -28.19 -8.93 -8.89
N GLU A 27 -27.17 -8.16 -8.52
CA GLU A 27 -25.77 -8.48 -8.83
C GLU A 27 -25.30 -9.75 -8.09
N VAL A 28 -25.70 -9.96 -6.82
CA VAL A 28 -25.32 -11.18 -6.08
C VAL A 28 -25.94 -12.44 -6.71
N GLN A 29 -27.20 -12.33 -7.17
CA GLN A 29 -27.94 -13.45 -7.74
C GLN A 29 -27.35 -13.90 -9.08
N GLN A 30 -27.04 -12.95 -9.96
CA GLN A 30 -26.52 -13.24 -11.32
C GLN A 30 -25.07 -13.74 -11.30
N ASN A 31 -24.32 -13.41 -10.24
CA ASN A 31 -22.92 -13.82 -10.08
C ASN A 31 -22.74 -15.17 -9.35
N ALA A 32 -23.74 -15.65 -8.63
CA ALA A 32 -23.76 -17.04 -8.13
C ALA A 32 -23.64 -18.07 -9.26
N GLU A 33 -24.14 -17.74 -10.45
CA GLU A 33 -24.05 -18.60 -11.65
C GLU A 33 -22.66 -18.57 -12.33
N ASN A 34 -21.88 -17.49 -12.17
CA ASN A 34 -20.52 -17.41 -12.70
C ASN A 34 -19.46 -18.11 -11.82
N HIS A 35 -19.81 -18.41 -10.56
CA HIS A 35 -18.95 -19.16 -9.63
C HIS A 35 -18.79 -20.65 -9.96
N ALA A 36 -19.57 -21.19 -10.90
CA ALA A 36 -19.47 -22.60 -11.31
C ALA A 36 -18.29 -22.88 -12.27
N ALA A 37 -17.65 -21.86 -12.85
CA ALA A 37 -16.65 -22.02 -13.91
C ALA A 37 -15.18 -21.92 -13.46
N THR A 38 -14.90 -21.47 -12.23
CA THR A 38 -13.53 -21.36 -11.68
C THR A 38 -13.45 -22.15 -10.38
N GLY A 39 -13.20 -23.45 -10.51
CA GLY A 39 -13.09 -24.36 -9.37
C GLY A 39 -11.99 -23.96 -8.39
N ASP A 40 -12.36 -24.02 -7.10
CA ASP A 40 -11.45 -24.26 -5.95
C ASP A 40 -10.60 -23.08 -5.42
N LEU A 41 -11.15 -21.87 -5.35
CA LEU A 41 -10.56 -20.80 -4.52
C LEU A 41 -11.57 -20.29 -3.48
N SER A 42 -11.24 -20.48 -2.20
CA SER A 42 -12.05 -19.98 -1.09
C SER A 42 -12.15 -18.44 -1.12
N LYS A 43 -13.20 -17.88 -0.51
CA LYS A 43 -13.39 -16.42 -0.41
C LYS A 43 -12.16 -15.73 0.18
N ASP A 44 -11.58 -16.31 1.24
CA ASP A 44 -10.36 -15.80 1.87
C ASP A 44 -9.16 -15.74 0.90
N GLU A 45 -8.98 -16.75 0.06
CA GLU A 45 -7.86 -16.76 -0.89
C GLU A 45 -8.03 -15.70 -1.98
N ARG A 46 -9.27 -15.43 -2.40
CA ARG A 46 -9.56 -14.33 -3.34
C ARG A 46 -9.24 -12.97 -2.74
N ILE A 47 -9.57 -12.76 -1.47
CA ILE A 47 -9.25 -11.53 -0.72
C ILE A 47 -7.73 -11.35 -0.59
N VAL A 48 -7.01 -12.43 -0.26
CA VAL A 48 -5.55 -12.40 -0.14
C VAL A 48 -4.91 -12.05 -1.49
N GLN A 49 -5.34 -12.67 -2.59
CA GLN A 49 -4.81 -12.36 -3.92
C GLN A 49 -5.11 -10.92 -4.36
N PHE A 50 -6.29 -10.40 -4.05
CA PHE A 50 -6.64 -9.01 -4.33
C PHE A 50 -5.76 -8.04 -3.53
N LYS A 51 -5.54 -8.32 -2.25
CA LYS A 51 -4.66 -7.53 -1.38
C LYS A 51 -3.21 -7.53 -1.85
N ASP A 52 -2.71 -8.68 -2.29
CA ASP A 52 -1.35 -8.83 -2.83
C ASP A 52 -1.19 -8.02 -4.13
N MET A 53 -2.17 -8.09 -5.03
CA MET A 53 -2.23 -7.25 -6.24
C MET A 53 -2.17 -5.74 -5.90
N LEU A 54 -2.93 -5.28 -4.92
CA LEU A 54 -2.89 -3.87 -4.47
C LEU A 54 -1.51 -3.47 -3.93
N HIS A 55 -0.82 -4.39 -3.24
CA HIS A 55 0.54 -4.17 -2.75
C HIS A 55 1.59 -4.15 -3.88
N ASP A 56 1.45 -5.01 -4.88
CA ASP A 56 2.37 -5.13 -6.02
C ASP A 56 2.29 -3.91 -6.95
N ILE A 57 1.09 -3.45 -7.24
CA ILE A 57 0.86 -2.27 -8.10
C ILE A 57 1.20 -0.98 -7.33
N GLY A 58 1.15 -1.02 -6.00
CA GLY A 58 1.58 0.06 -5.13
C GLY A 58 0.49 1.12 -4.97
N VAL A 59 -0.61 0.74 -4.31
CA VAL A 59 -1.69 1.68 -3.94
C VAL A 59 -1.14 2.97 -3.33
N ASN A 60 -1.50 4.11 -3.91
CA ASN A 60 -1.18 5.41 -3.35
C ASN A 60 -2.16 5.71 -2.20
N PRO A 61 -1.70 5.80 -0.94
CA PRO A 61 -2.59 6.03 0.21
C PRO A 61 -3.26 7.42 0.21
N PHE A 62 -2.87 8.31 -0.72
CA PHE A 62 -3.47 9.63 -0.91
C PHE A 62 -4.33 9.73 -2.19
N GLY A 63 -4.41 8.66 -2.98
CA GLY A 63 -5.26 8.62 -4.18
C GLY A 63 -6.68 8.17 -3.83
N THR A 64 -7.65 8.56 -4.65
CA THR A 64 -9.03 8.07 -4.53
C THR A 64 -9.18 6.72 -5.23
N TRP A 65 -10.16 5.92 -4.80
CA TRP A 65 -10.51 4.64 -5.44
C TRP A 65 -10.63 4.76 -6.97
N GLU A 66 -11.32 5.79 -7.45
CA GLU A 66 -11.55 6.05 -8.88
C GLU A 66 -10.27 6.34 -9.67
N THR A 67 -9.27 6.98 -9.05
CA THR A 67 -7.99 7.24 -9.74
C THR A 67 -7.10 6.00 -9.82
N GLN A 68 -7.34 5.00 -8.97
CA GLN A 68 -6.55 3.79 -8.93
C GLN A 68 -7.24 2.61 -9.60
N ILE A 69 -8.56 2.61 -9.70
CA ILE A 69 -9.32 1.54 -10.36
C ILE A 69 -8.82 1.31 -11.78
N SER A 70 -8.46 2.35 -12.53
CA SER A 70 -7.92 2.20 -13.88
C SER A 70 -6.52 1.58 -13.96
N SER A 71 -5.79 1.56 -12.84
CA SER A 71 -4.54 0.79 -12.74
C SER A 71 -4.81 -0.68 -12.44
N TYR A 72 -5.99 -1.03 -11.91
CA TYR A 72 -6.36 -2.38 -11.47
C TYR A 72 -7.33 -3.09 -12.42
N GLU A 73 -8.12 -2.35 -13.20
CA GLU A 73 -9.14 -2.90 -14.12
C GLU A 73 -8.57 -3.88 -15.15
N ASN A 74 -7.28 -3.74 -15.45
CA ASN A 74 -6.55 -4.60 -16.39
C ASN A 74 -5.97 -5.87 -15.73
N ASP A 75 -6.02 -6.04 -14.40
CA ASP A 75 -5.51 -7.24 -13.73
C ASP A 75 -6.66 -8.27 -13.55
N PRO A 76 -6.48 -9.54 -14.00
CA PRO A 76 -7.50 -10.58 -13.85
C PRO A 76 -7.87 -10.86 -12.38
N ARG A 77 -7.01 -10.50 -11.41
CA ARG A 77 -7.28 -10.63 -9.98
C ARG A 77 -8.27 -9.57 -9.46
N PHE A 78 -8.44 -8.46 -10.17
CA PHE A 78 -9.47 -7.46 -9.84
C PHE A 78 -10.89 -8.01 -10.02
N ALA A 79 -11.07 -8.92 -10.99
CA ALA A 79 -12.35 -9.60 -11.24
C ALA A 79 -12.65 -10.75 -10.24
N LEU A 80 -11.70 -11.15 -9.38
CA LEU A 80 -11.91 -12.25 -8.41
C LEU A 80 -12.85 -11.87 -7.26
N ILE A 81 -12.81 -10.61 -6.84
CA ILE A 81 -13.76 -10.03 -5.89
C ILE A 81 -14.88 -9.45 -6.73
N SER A 82 -16.09 -9.98 -6.62
CA SER A 82 -17.24 -9.51 -7.40
C SER A 82 -17.96 -8.35 -6.75
N ALA A 83 -18.03 -8.32 -5.41
CA ALA A 83 -18.70 -7.25 -4.69
C ALA A 83 -17.88 -5.95 -4.70
N GLN A 84 -18.46 -4.88 -5.25
CA GLN A 84 -17.89 -3.53 -5.23
C GLN A 84 -17.59 -3.05 -3.81
N VAL A 85 -18.46 -3.38 -2.85
CA VAL A 85 -18.28 -3.03 -1.44
C VAL A 85 -17.03 -3.70 -0.86
N GLU A 86 -16.86 -5.01 -1.06
CA GLU A 86 -15.67 -5.75 -0.59
C GLU A 86 -14.38 -5.19 -1.20
N ARG A 87 -14.40 -4.85 -2.50
CA ARG A 87 -13.24 -4.24 -3.18
C ARG A 87 -12.82 -2.92 -2.49
N ARG A 88 -13.78 -2.05 -2.21
CA ARG A 88 -13.56 -0.76 -1.54
C ARG A 88 -13.07 -0.94 -0.10
N GLU A 89 -13.66 -1.87 0.65
CA GLU A 89 -13.23 -2.16 2.03
C GLU A 89 -11.78 -2.68 2.09
N ILE A 90 -11.43 -3.62 1.20
CA ILE A 90 -10.06 -4.13 1.13
C ILE A 90 -9.10 -3.02 0.73
N PHE A 91 -9.45 -2.19 -0.27
CA PHE A 91 -8.65 -1.04 -0.67
C PHE A 91 -8.39 -0.07 0.47
N ASP A 92 -9.42 0.31 1.22
CA ASP A 92 -9.30 1.20 2.37
C ASP A 92 -8.39 0.61 3.45
N LEU A 93 -8.49 -0.70 3.68
CA LEU A 93 -7.62 -1.41 4.61
C LEU A 93 -6.16 -1.40 4.14
N VAL A 94 -5.90 -1.64 2.85
CA VAL A 94 -4.54 -1.57 2.28
C VAL A 94 -4.01 -0.14 2.27
N CYS A 95 -4.82 0.86 1.97
CA CYS A 95 -4.44 2.28 2.03
C CYS A 95 -4.09 2.68 3.47
N LYS A 96 -4.89 2.27 4.46
CA LYS A 96 -4.58 2.47 5.90
C LYS A 96 -3.30 1.75 6.29
N GLU A 97 -3.11 0.50 5.86
CA GLU A 97 -1.87 -0.25 6.11
C GLU A 97 -0.66 0.38 5.44
N THR A 98 -0.80 0.91 4.22
CA THR A 98 0.30 1.52 3.45
C THR A 98 0.64 2.91 3.98
N ALA A 99 -0.35 3.65 4.47
CA ALA A 99 -0.14 4.89 5.21
C ALA A 99 0.53 4.65 6.57
N LYS A 100 0.21 3.54 7.24
CA LYS A 100 0.81 3.15 8.54
C LYS A 100 2.14 2.42 8.40
N LYS A 101 2.38 1.68 7.32
CA LYS A 101 3.65 1.02 7.04
C LYS A 101 4.65 2.13 6.72
N PRO A 102 5.68 2.36 7.57
CA PRO A 102 6.78 3.21 7.16
C PRO A 102 7.33 2.63 5.86
N ARG A 103 7.43 3.45 4.81
CA ARG A 103 8.02 3.08 3.51
C ARG A 103 9.16 2.12 3.78
N LYS A 104 9.05 0.86 3.34
CA LYS A 104 10.05 -0.19 3.56
C LYS A 104 11.42 0.45 3.35
N ASN A 105 12.13 0.62 4.46
CA ASN A 105 13.44 1.23 4.61
C ASN A 105 14.08 1.65 3.28
N THR A 106 13.83 2.90 2.85
CA THR A 106 14.80 3.65 2.05
C THR A 106 16.00 3.96 2.95
N LEU A 107 16.62 2.92 3.51
CA LEU A 107 17.93 3.01 4.10
C LEU A 107 18.79 3.66 3.04
N HIS A 108 19.40 4.78 3.41
CA HIS A 108 20.21 5.54 2.49
C HIS A 108 21.23 4.57 1.86
N PRO A 109 21.61 4.71 0.57
CA PRO A 109 22.55 3.78 -0.07
C PRO A 109 23.82 3.55 0.76
N PHE A 110 24.25 4.58 1.48
CA PHE A 110 25.36 4.51 2.44
C PHE A 110 25.05 3.62 3.66
N ASP A 111 23.85 3.71 4.24
CA ASP A 111 23.47 2.85 5.36
C ASP A 111 23.41 1.38 4.93
N GLN A 112 22.88 1.08 3.74
CA GLN A 112 22.90 -0.28 3.19
C GLN A 112 24.34 -0.80 3.04
N LEU A 113 25.25 0.05 2.56
CA LEU A 113 26.67 -0.28 2.46
C LEU A 113 27.30 -0.54 3.84
N LEU A 114 26.90 0.21 4.87
CA LEU A 114 27.32 -0.01 6.25
C LEU A 114 26.82 -1.36 6.79
N TYR A 115 25.53 -1.68 6.60
CA TYR A 115 24.98 -2.98 6.98
C TYR A 115 25.69 -4.16 6.30
N GLU A 116 26.03 -4.03 5.03
CA GLU A 116 26.68 -5.10 4.27
C GLU A 116 28.16 -5.28 4.61
N LYS A 117 28.91 -4.17 4.73
CA LYS A 117 30.39 -4.21 4.85
C LYS A 117 30.88 -4.09 6.30
N VAL A 118 30.10 -3.46 7.18
CA VAL A 118 30.46 -3.21 8.58
C VAL A 118 29.64 -4.15 9.47
N THR A 119 29.99 -5.43 9.42
CA THR A 119 29.36 -6.47 10.25
C THR A 119 30.10 -6.70 11.58
N LYS A 120 31.35 -6.23 11.67
CA LYS A 120 32.23 -6.46 12.82
C LYS A 120 32.56 -5.14 13.52
N LYS A 121 32.41 -5.14 14.85
CA LYS A 121 32.73 -4.04 15.78
C LYS A 121 34.19 -3.54 15.72
N LYS A 122 35.11 -4.31 15.11
CA LYS A 122 36.54 -3.97 14.98
C LYS A 122 36.88 -3.22 13.67
N THR A 123 35.91 -2.90 12.85
CA THR A 123 36.16 -2.18 11.59
C THR A 123 36.35 -0.70 11.91
N SER A 124 37.48 -0.10 11.51
CA SER A 124 37.68 1.35 11.65
C SER A 124 37.13 2.09 10.45
N PHE A 125 36.67 3.33 10.66
CA PHE A 125 36.16 4.19 9.60
C PHE A 125 37.19 4.34 8.46
N ALA A 126 38.47 4.56 8.78
CA ALA A 126 39.54 4.65 7.79
C ALA A 126 39.68 3.38 6.92
N ARG A 127 39.57 2.19 7.52
CA ARG A 127 39.61 0.91 6.77
C ARG A 127 38.35 0.71 5.93
N PHE A 128 37.19 1.14 6.42
CA PHE A 128 35.95 1.12 5.67
C PHE A 128 36.01 2.06 4.45
N CYS A 129 36.49 3.29 4.62
CA CYS A 129 36.66 4.23 3.52
C CYS A 129 37.59 3.66 2.45
N GLN A 130 38.80 3.23 2.82
CA GLN A 130 39.78 2.69 1.87
C GLN A 130 39.22 1.56 0.99
N LYS A 131 38.37 0.69 1.55
CA LYS A 131 37.77 -0.42 0.81
C LYS A 131 36.61 -0.02 -0.09
N ASN A 132 35.87 1.03 0.27
CA ASN A 132 34.63 1.41 -0.41
C ASN A 132 34.71 2.72 -1.22
N LEU A 133 35.90 3.30 -1.38
CA LEU A 133 36.14 4.53 -2.17
C LEU A 133 35.59 4.46 -3.61
N LYS A 134 35.56 3.26 -4.22
CA LYS A 134 35.07 3.03 -5.58
C LYS A 134 33.58 2.69 -5.65
N ASP A 135 32.92 2.55 -4.50
CA ASP A 135 31.51 2.17 -4.45
C ASP A 135 30.63 3.41 -4.70
N PRO A 136 29.69 3.36 -5.68
CA PRO A 136 28.80 4.48 -5.95
C PRO A 136 27.97 4.89 -4.72
N ARG A 137 27.63 3.92 -3.84
CA ARG A 137 26.88 4.15 -2.60
C ARG A 137 27.70 4.89 -1.54
N PHE A 138 29.03 4.76 -1.57
CA PHE A 138 29.94 5.52 -0.70
C PHE A 138 30.04 6.98 -1.14
N THR A 139 30.00 7.23 -2.45
CA THR A 139 30.09 8.58 -3.03
C THR A 139 28.81 9.39 -2.92
N THR A 140 27.68 8.77 -2.54
CA THR A 140 26.38 9.44 -2.34
C THR A 140 26.47 10.58 -1.32
N ILE A 141 27.22 10.39 -0.23
CA ILE A 141 27.48 11.44 0.75
C ILE A 141 28.81 12.10 0.40
N LYS A 142 28.84 13.39 0.10
CA LYS A 142 30.09 14.09 -0.28
C LYS A 142 30.93 14.51 0.94
N THR A 143 30.29 14.70 2.09
CA THR A 143 30.94 15.20 3.31
C THR A 143 31.46 14.07 4.17
N SER A 144 32.78 14.06 4.43
CA SER A 144 33.41 13.01 5.24
C SER A 144 32.88 12.96 6.68
N ARG A 145 32.52 14.12 7.24
CA ARG A 145 31.92 14.24 8.59
C ARG A 145 30.56 13.56 8.72
N GLU A 146 29.74 13.65 7.67
CA GLU A 146 28.42 12.99 7.63
C GLU A 146 28.58 11.47 7.51
N ARG A 147 29.55 11.02 6.69
CA ARG A 147 29.89 9.59 6.57
C ARG A 147 30.33 9.00 7.91
N GLU A 148 31.17 9.72 8.66
CA GLU A 148 31.66 9.29 9.97
C GLU A 148 30.51 9.20 10.99
N LYS A 149 29.64 10.22 11.06
CA LYS A 149 28.47 10.22 11.95
C LYS A 149 27.53 9.03 11.70
N LEU A 150 27.26 8.69 10.45
CA LEU A 150 26.44 7.52 10.10
C LEU A 150 27.15 6.20 10.43
N PHE A 151 28.46 6.14 10.21
CA PHE A 151 29.28 4.98 10.57
C PHE A 151 29.29 4.73 12.08
N ASP A 152 29.48 5.77 12.90
CA ASP A 152 29.46 5.66 14.36
C ASP A 152 28.08 5.22 14.86
N LYS A 153 27.00 5.84 14.36
CA LYS A 153 25.62 5.43 14.66
C LYS A 153 25.38 3.95 14.33
N HIS A 154 25.90 3.48 13.19
CA HIS A 154 25.78 2.08 12.79
C HIS A 154 26.59 1.15 13.71
N LEU A 155 27.79 1.55 14.13
CA LEU A 155 28.57 0.80 15.12
C LEU A 155 27.86 0.72 16.48
N GLU A 156 27.26 1.83 16.95
CA GLU A 156 26.43 1.85 18.17
C GLU A 156 25.24 0.89 18.03
N SER A 157 24.59 0.85 16.87
CA SER A 157 23.49 -0.07 16.61
C SER A 157 23.91 -1.55 16.62
N ILE A 158 25.15 -1.87 16.24
CA ILE A 158 25.70 -3.24 16.32
C ILE A 158 26.14 -3.56 17.76
N LEU A 159 26.41 -2.54 18.57
CA LEU A 159 26.88 -2.71 19.95
C LEU A 159 25.77 -3.15 20.91
N GLN A 160 24.52 -2.81 20.62
CA GLN A 160 23.31 -3.21 21.35
C GLN A 160 22.95 -4.69 21.12
#